data_AF-A0A918UQV3-F1
#
_entry.id   AF-A0A918UQV3-F1
#
_cell.length_a   1.000
_cell.length_b   1.000
_cell.length_c   1.000
_cell.angle_alpha   90.00
_cell.angle_beta   90.00
_cell.angle_gamma   90.00
#
_symmetry.space_group_name_H-M   'P 1'
#
loop_
_entity.id
_entity.type
_entity.pdbx_description
1 polymer ?
#
loop_
_entity_poly.entity_id
_entity_poly.type
_entity_poly.pdbx_seq_one_letter_code
_entity_poly.pdbx_strand_id
1 'polypeptide(L)'
;MLTTVAMHWIWLMAAAATVIHCFAMAKWIPLPVVRTAYPLVIVGCGVLVIALGDGRELTSVEKLVLYPSSLIGLTVGLLPSRKLFTVWALELKEGVRRERFEYPRWHVPFAVGTTVVFIVLGFALTR
;
A
#
# COMPACT_ATOMS: atom_id res chain seq x y z
N MET A 1 -23.05 -8.47 -18.28
CA MET A 1 -22.93 -9.44 -17.17
C MET A 1 -21.48 -9.75 -16.79
N LEU A 2 -20.56 -9.95 -17.73
CA LEU A 2 -19.12 -10.15 -17.41
C LEU A 2 -18.46 -8.90 -16.78
N THR A 3 -18.89 -7.70 -17.17
CA THR A 3 -18.37 -6.43 -16.65
C THR A 3 -18.75 -6.17 -15.19
N THR A 4 -19.95 -6.56 -14.77
CA THR A 4 -20.37 -6.45 -13.36
C THR A 4 -19.63 -7.47 -12.51
N VAL A 5 -19.48 -8.71 -12.95
CA VAL A 5 -18.73 -9.74 -12.18
C VAL A 5 -17.26 -9.33 -12.01
N ALA A 6 -16.61 -8.84 -13.07
CA ALA A 6 -15.25 -8.34 -13.01
C ALA A 6 -15.12 -7.15 -12.04
N MET A 7 -16.10 -6.23 -12.03
CA MET A 7 -16.10 -5.09 -11.12
C MET A 7 -16.14 -5.51 -9.64
N HIS A 8 -17.05 -6.43 -9.27
CA HIS A 8 -17.15 -6.92 -7.88
C HIS A 8 -15.87 -7.66 -7.45
N TRP A 9 -15.26 -8.41 -8.37
CA TRP A 9 -14.01 -9.12 -8.10
C TRP A 9 -12.85 -8.16 -7.81
N ILE A 10 -12.73 -7.06 -8.57
CA ILE A 10 -11.64 -6.09 -8.34
C ILE A 10 -11.85 -5.32 -7.04
N TRP A 11 -13.10 -5.00 -6.67
CA TRP A 11 -13.43 -4.45 -5.34
C TRP A 11 -13.03 -5.41 -4.21
N LEU A 12 -13.29 -6.71 -4.38
CA LEU A 12 -12.90 -7.73 -3.42
C LEU A 12 -11.37 -7.82 -3.29
N MET A 13 -10.64 -7.76 -4.41
CA MET A 13 -9.17 -7.71 -4.42
C MET A 13 -8.63 -6.45 -3.75
N ALA A 14 -9.24 -5.29 -3.98
CA ALA A 14 -8.89 -4.03 -3.32
C ALA A 14 -9.11 -4.10 -1.81
N ALA A 15 -10.25 -4.63 -1.37
CA ALA A 15 -10.53 -4.85 0.04
C ALA A 15 -9.54 -5.83 0.67
N ALA A 16 -9.28 -6.97 0.02
CA ALA A 16 -8.33 -7.97 0.49
C ALA A 16 -6.90 -7.40 0.58
N ALA A 17 -6.42 -6.70 -0.47
CA ALA A 17 -5.11 -6.06 -0.47
C ALA A 17 -4.99 -5.02 0.66
N THR A 18 -6.05 -4.23 0.88
CA THR A 18 -6.11 -3.26 1.98
C THR A 18 -6.01 -3.94 3.34
N VAL A 19 -6.78 -5.02 3.57
CA VAL A 19 -6.75 -5.78 4.82
C VAL A 19 -5.39 -6.43 5.05
N ILE A 20 -4.81 -7.08 4.04
CA ILE A 20 -3.49 -7.71 4.12
C ILE A 20 -2.42 -6.66 4.44
N HIS A 21 -2.45 -5.52 3.75
CA HIS A 21 -1.49 -4.44 3.96
C HIS A 21 -1.63 -3.84 5.36
N CYS A 22 -2.86 -3.55 5.81
CA CYS A 22 -3.11 -3.04 7.15
C CYS A 22 -2.70 -4.05 8.23
N PHE A 23 -2.94 -5.34 8.02
CA PHE A 23 -2.53 -6.41 8.94
C PHE A 23 -1.01 -6.53 9.01
N ALA A 24 -0.33 -6.50 7.86
CA ALA A 24 1.13 -6.50 7.79
C ALA A 24 1.71 -5.30 8.54
N MET A 25 1.17 -4.10 8.31
CA MET A 25 1.63 -2.87 8.97
C MET A 25 1.33 -2.87 10.47
N ALA A 26 0.16 -3.36 10.90
CA ALA A 26 -0.16 -3.52 12.33
C ALA A 26 0.78 -4.52 13.03
N LYS A 27 1.26 -5.55 12.31
CA LYS A 27 2.26 -6.48 12.81
C LYS A 27 3.66 -5.84 12.89
N TRP A 28 4.02 -4.98 11.95
CA TRP A 28 5.34 -4.34 11.91
C TRP A 28 5.45 -3.13 12.84
N ILE A 29 4.36 -2.39 13.05
CA ILE A 29 4.31 -1.19 13.90
C ILE A 29 3.28 -1.42 15.03
N PRO A 30 3.71 -1.94 16.19
CA PRO A 30 2.82 -2.24 17.32
C PRO A 30 2.41 -0.99 18.12
N LEU A 31 2.03 0.09 17.43
CA LEU A 31 1.52 1.32 18.04
C LEU A 31 0.00 1.43 17.82
N PRO A 32 -0.80 1.66 18.89
CA PRO A 32 -2.26 1.69 18.78
C PRO A 32 -2.76 2.84 17.88
N VAL A 33 -2.10 4.00 17.94
CA VAL A 33 -2.44 5.16 17.09
C VAL A 33 -2.24 4.84 15.61
N VAL A 34 -1.11 4.21 15.26
CA VAL A 34 -0.83 3.82 13.88
C VAL A 34 -1.85 2.78 13.40
N ARG A 35 -2.22 1.82 14.25
CA ARG A 35 -3.22 0.80 13.91
C ARG A 35 -4.59 1.39 13.57
N THR A 36 -4.99 2.49 14.21
CA THR A 36 -6.28 3.15 13.95
C THR A 36 -6.20 4.16 12.82
N ALA A 37 -5.12 4.94 12.72
CA ALA A 37 -4.97 5.99 11.72
C ALA A 37 -4.59 5.45 10.34
N TYR A 38 -3.78 4.40 10.28
CA TYR A 38 -3.21 3.89 9.03
C TYR A 38 -4.26 3.36 8.02
N PRO A 39 -5.30 2.60 8.44
CA PRO A 39 -6.37 2.21 7.52
C PRO A 39 -7.08 3.40 6.89
N LEU A 40 -7.27 4.50 7.63
CA LEU A 40 -7.88 5.72 7.11
C LEU A 40 -7.01 6.38 6.05
N VAL A 41 -5.68 6.41 6.27
CA VAL A 41 -4.71 6.92 5.28
C VAL A 41 -4.75 6.09 4.00
N ILE A 42 -4.77 4.75 4.12
CA ILE A 42 -4.79 3.86 2.96
C ILE A 42 -6.09 3.98 2.16
N VAL A 43 -7.24 4.01 2.83
CA VAL A 43 -8.54 4.24 2.18
C VAL A 43 -8.56 5.62 1.51
N GLY A 44 -8.02 6.65 2.17
CA GLY A 44 -7.86 7.99 1.60
C GLY A 44 -6.99 8.00 0.34
N CYS A 45 -5.87 7.26 0.34
CA CYS A 45 -5.05 7.07 -0.85
C CYS A 45 -5.81 6.38 -1.98
N GLY A 46 -6.66 5.39 -1.68
CA GLY A 46 -7.51 4.74 -2.68
C GLY A 46 -8.52 5.69 -3.31
N VAL A 47 -9.19 6.51 -2.50
CA VAL A 47 -10.11 7.56 -2.99
C VAL A 47 -9.34 8.58 -3.85
N LEU A 48 -8.14 8.98 -3.43
CA LEU A 48 -7.30 9.90 -4.18
C LEU A 48 -6.91 9.34 -5.56
N VAL A 49 -6.57 8.05 -5.65
CA VAL A 49 -6.26 7.40 -6.94
C VAL A 49 -7.45 7.43 -7.89
N ILE A 50 -8.67 7.19 -7.38
CA ILE A 50 -9.89 7.27 -8.19
C ILE A 50 -10.12 8.70 -8.68
N ALA A 51 -10.03 9.68 -7.76
CA ALA A 51 -10.25 11.09 -8.08
C ALA A 51 -9.22 11.65 -9.08
N LEU A 52 -7.94 11.30 -8.94
CA LEU A 52 -6.90 11.70 -9.90
C LEU A 52 -7.04 10.99 -11.25
N GLY A 53 -7.54 9.76 -11.25
CA GLY A 53 -7.79 9.01 -12.47
C GLY A 53 -8.89 9.62 -13.33
N ASP A 54 -9.89 10.26 -12.72
CA ASP A 54 -10.94 10.99 -13.44
C ASP A 54 -10.37 12.17 -14.25
N GLY A 55 -9.31 12.81 -13.78
CA GLY A 55 -8.61 13.88 -14.51
C GLY A 55 -7.69 13.41 -15.65
N ARG A 56 -7.49 12.10 -15.84
CA ARG A 56 -6.50 11.53 -16.79
C ARG A 56 -7.08 10.58 -17.84
N GLU A 57 -8.40 10.59 -18.03
CA GLU A 57 -9.11 9.72 -18.99
C GLU A 57 -8.82 8.21 -18.84
N LEU A 58 -8.38 7.76 -17.66
CA LEU A 58 -8.22 6.32 -17.38
C LEU A 58 -9.58 5.62 -17.42
N THR A 59 -9.61 4.37 -17.87
CA THR A 59 -10.83 3.57 -17.80
C THR A 59 -11.17 3.22 -16.35
N SER A 60 -12.43 2.94 -16.04
CA SER A 60 -12.87 2.56 -14.69
C SER A 60 -12.14 1.31 -14.17
N VAL A 61 -11.81 0.37 -15.07
CA VAL A 61 -11.10 -0.87 -14.74
C VAL A 61 -9.64 -0.58 -14.38
N GLU A 62 -8.96 0.26 -15.15
CA GLU A 62 -7.56 0.66 -14.89
C GLU A 62 -7.41 1.38 -13.54
N LYS A 63 -8.35 2.28 -13.20
CA LYS A 63 -8.37 2.95 -11.88
C LYS A 63 -8.51 1.95 -10.74
N LEU A 64 -9.39 0.96 -10.91
CA LEU A 64 -9.68 -0.04 -9.89
C LEU A 64 -8.54 -1.05 -9.72
N VAL A 65 -7.76 -1.34 -10.76
CA VAL A 65 -6.59 -2.24 -10.69
C VAL A 65 -5.35 -1.52 -10.13
N LEU A 66 -5.19 -0.22 -10.43
CA LEU A 66 -4.05 0.57 -9.97
C LEU A 66 -3.89 0.56 -8.43
N TYR A 67 -5.00 0.68 -7.71
CA TYR A 67 -5.01 0.69 -6.25
C TYR A 67 -4.53 -0.62 -5.61
N PRO A 68 -5.15 -1.80 -5.82
CA PRO A 68 -4.68 -3.06 -5.25
C PRO A 68 -3.26 -3.41 -5.72
N SER A 69 -2.91 -3.15 -6.97
CA SER A 69 -1.56 -3.42 -7.48
C SER A 69 -0.49 -2.59 -6.77
N SER A 70 -0.75 -1.29 -6.58
CA SER A 70 0.17 -0.41 -5.84
C SER A 70 0.29 -0.83 -4.38
N LEU A 71 -0.81 -1.22 -3.74
CA LEU A 71 -0.82 -1.74 -2.37
C LEU A 71 0.00 -3.02 -2.21
N ILE A 72 -0.16 -3.98 -3.12
CA ILE A 72 0.60 -5.23 -3.10
C ILE A 72 2.09 -4.94 -3.31
N GLY A 73 2.43 -4.15 -4.33
CA GLY A 73 3.81 -3.80 -4.63
C GLY A 73 4.48 -3.01 -3.49
N LEU A 74 3.74 -2.12 -2.83
CA LEU A 74 4.20 -1.39 -1.65
C LEU A 74 4.41 -2.35 -0.47
N THR A 75 3.47 -3.25 -0.21
CA THR A 75 3.60 -4.25 0.88
C THR A 75 4.86 -5.09 0.71
N VAL A 76 5.07 -5.63 -0.50
CA VAL A 76 6.26 -6.43 -0.83
C VAL A 76 7.52 -5.58 -0.71
N GLY A 77 7.46 -4.35 -1.22
CA GLY A 77 8.55 -3.39 -1.18
C GLY A 77 9.00 -2.98 0.22
N LEU A 78 8.06 -2.96 1.17
CA LEU A 78 8.32 -2.60 2.56
C LEU A 78 8.79 -3.80 3.42
N LEU A 79 8.76 -5.03 2.89
CA LEU A 79 9.20 -6.22 3.63
C LEU A 79 10.63 -6.11 4.20
N PRO A 80 11.64 -5.59 3.47
CA PRO A 80 12.97 -5.39 4.03
C PRO A 80 12.98 -4.44 5.24
N SER A 81 12.12 -3.43 5.20
CA SER A 81 12.02 -2.38 6.22
C SER A 81 11.20 -2.80 7.45
N ARG A 82 10.57 -3.99 7.42
CA ARG A 82 9.69 -4.46 8.51
C ARG A 82 10.35 -4.40 9.89
N LYS A 83 11.61 -4.82 10.00
CA LYS A 83 12.35 -4.84 11.28
C LYS A 83 12.64 -3.42 11.76
N LEU A 84 12.97 -2.53 10.83
CA LEU A 84 13.25 -1.12 11.13
C LEU A 84 11.99 -0.43 11.67
N PHE A 85 10.83 -0.70 11.08
CA PHE A 85 9.55 -0.21 11.59
C PHE A 85 9.25 -0.71 13.00
N THR A 86 9.51 -1.98 13.29
CA THR A 86 9.30 -2.53 14.64
C THR A 86 10.23 -1.91 15.66
N VAL A 87 11.53 -1.78 15.35
CA VAL A 87 12.50 -1.13 16.23
C VAL A 87 12.11 0.32 16.48
N TRP A 88 11.84 1.08 15.43
CA TRP A 88 11.40 2.47 15.54
C TRP A 88 10.14 2.63 16.40
N ALA A 89 9.17 1.73 16.24
CA ALA A 89 7.93 1.76 17.01
C ALA A 89 8.14 1.45 18.49
N LEU A 90 9.05 0.53 18.81
CA LEU A 90 9.44 0.21 20.18
C LEU A 90 10.21 1.37 20.82
N GLU A 91 11.19 1.94 20.12
CA GLU A 91 11.93 3.13 20.57
C GLU A 91 10.97 4.29 20.88
N LEU A 92 9.99 4.53 20.00
CA LEU A 92 8.99 5.58 20.20
C LEU A 92 8.11 5.31 21.44
N LYS A 93 7.72 4.05 21.66
CA LYS A 93 6.94 3.65 22.85
C LYS A 93 7.72 3.82 24.14
N GLU A 94 9.04 3.64 24.10
CA GLU A 94 9.96 3.87 25.22
C GLU A 94 10.32 5.37 25.39
N GLY A 95 9.79 6.25 24.53
CA GLY A 95 10.03 7.68 24.58
C GLY A 95 11.37 8.11 23.95
N VAL A 96 12.10 7.19 23.31
CA VAL A 96 13.35 7.48 22.62
C VAL A 96 13.03 8.17 21.29
N ARG A 97 13.41 9.45 21.17
CA ARG A 97 13.36 10.18 19.89
C ARG A 97 14.73 10.15 19.24
N ARG A 98 14.89 9.26 18.25
CA ARG A 98 16.09 9.23 17.42
C ARG A 98 16.03 10.35 16.37
N GLU A 99 17.01 11.24 16.37
CA GLU A 99 17.08 12.35 15.41
C GLU A 99 17.39 11.89 13.97
N ARG A 100 18.15 10.81 13.83
CA ARG A 100 18.42 10.16 12.54
C ARG A 100 18.27 8.67 12.67
N PHE A 101 17.45 8.12 11.78
CA PHE A 101 17.33 6.68 11.60
C PHE A 101 18.17 6.28 10.39
N GLU A 102 19.15 5.40 10.58
CA GLU A 102 19.96 4.90 9.48
C GLU A 102 19.12 3.96 8.61
N TYR A 103 18.50 4.54 7.58
CA TYR A 103 17.72 3.79 6.61
C TYR A 103 18.64 3.29 5.50
N PRO A 104 18.74 1.97 5.25
CA PRO A 104 19.59 1.48 4.18
C PRO A 104 19.13 2.05 2.83
N ARG A 105 20.07 2.60 2.06
CA ARG A 105 19.79 3.34 0.82
C ARG A 105 19.03 2.55 -0.24
N TRP A 106 19.07 1.22 -0.16
CA TRP A 106 18.41 0.32 -1.12
C TRP A 106 16.93 0.05 -0.79
N HIS A 107 16.47 0.29 0.45
CA HIS A 107 15.10 -0.03 0.85
C HIS A 107 14.06 0.84 0.12
N VAL A 108 14.33 2.14 -0.03
CA VAL A 108 13.45 3.06 -0.78
C VAL A 108 13.36 2.69 -2.26
N PRO A 109 14.46 2.59 -3.02
CA PRO A 109 14.38 2.22 -4.43
C PRO A 109 13.84 0.80 -4.63
N PHE A 110 14.06 -0.13 -3.69
CA PHE A 110 13.41 -1.44 -3.74
C PHE A 110 11.89 -1.31 -3.59
N ALA A 111 11.40 -0.55 -2.62
CA ALA A 111 9.97 -0.35 -2.43
C ALA A 111 9.30 0.35 -3.62
N VAL A 112 9.96 1.36 -4.17
CA VAL A 112 9.50 2.05 -5.38
C VAL A 112 9.52 1.09 -6.57
N GLY A 113 10.60 0.34 -6.76
CA GLY A 113 10.76 -0.61 -7.85
C GLY A 113 9.68 -1.71 -7.84
N THR A 114 9.42 -2.34 -6.69
CA THR A 114 8.37 -3.35 -6.58
C THR A 114 6.99 -2.75 -6.84
N THR A 115 6.72 -1.54 -6.33
CA THR A 115 5.44 -0.84 -6.57
C THR A 115 5.23 -0.59 -8.06
N VAL A 116 6.23 -0.06 -8.76
CA VAL A 116 6.16 0.19 -10.21
C VAL A 116 5.95 -1.11 -10.98
N VAL A 117 6.68 -2.19 -10.65
CA VAL A 117 6.53 -3.49 -11.30
C VAL A 117 5.11 -4.05 -11.16
N PHE A 118 4.53 -4.04 -9.96
CA PHE A 118 3.16 -4.53 -9.75
C PHE A 118 2.10 -3.66 -10.43
N ILE A 119 2.32 -2.34 -10.49
CA ILE A 119 1.44 -1.44 -11.26
C ILE A 119 1.48 -1.81 -12.76
N VAL A 120 2.67 -1.90 -13.34
CA VAL A 120 2.85 -2.27 -14.77
C VAL A 120 2.22 -3.64 -15.05
N LEU A 121 2.44 -4.61 -14.17
CA LEU A 121 1.84 -5.94 -14.29
C LEU A 121 0.30 -5.89 -14.22
N GLY A 122 -0.26 -5.06 -13.33
CA GLY A 122 -1.70 -4.85 -13.25
C GLY A 122 -2.29 -4.29 -14.55
N PHE A 123 -1.65 -3.27 -15.13
CA PHE A 123 -2.05 -2.74 -16.43
C PHE A 123 -1.91 -3.78 -17.56
N ALA A 124 -0.82 -4.55 -17.57
CA ALA A 124 -0.60 -5.59 -18.56
C ALA A 124 -1.66 -6.71 -18.49
N LEU A 125 -2.14 -7.04 -17.28
CA LEU A 125 -3.22 -8.03 -17.07
C LEU A 125 -4.62 -7.49 -17.38
N THR A 126 -4.77 -6.16 -17.52
CA THR A 126 -6.06 -5.49 -17.79
C THR A 126 -6.26 -5.22 -19.29
N ARG A 127 -5.21 -5.33 -20.10
CA ARG A 127 -5.24 -5.23 -21.56
C ARG A 127 -5.36 -6.61 -22.20
#